data_AF-A0A176U8J3-F1
#
_entry.id   AF-A0A176U8J3-F1
#
_cell.length_a   1.000
_cell.length_b   1.000
_cell.length_c   1.000
_cell.angle_alpha   90.00
_cell.angle_beta   90.00
_cell.angle_gamma   90.00
#
_symmetry.space_group_name_H-M   'P 1'
#
loop_
_entity.id
_entity.type
_entity.pdbx_description
1 polymer ?
#
loop_
_entity_poly.entity_id
_entity_poly.type
_entity_poly.pdbx_seq_one_letter_code
_entity_poly.pdbx_strand_id
1 'polypeptide(L)'
;MLETLILCMALDYLTGMMAAGIFHKSKKSAQGGLESRSGWKGLCRKGISLLIVLVSYRLDLIAGTNFICNAVMAAYLVNELLSITENLGLMGVPVPKVLTSAIDLLRQKSEAQETNKMQRAKGELVEAGEKEQKHQEREYQKREEKEL
;
A
#
# COMPACT_ATOMS: atom_id res chain seq x y z
N MET A 1 -6.13 -10.55 -21.07
CA MET A 1 -5.25 -9.79 -20.15
C MET A 1 -6.07 -8.93 -19.19
N LEU A 2 -6.83 -7.93 -19.66
CA LEU A 2 -7.72 -7.13 -18.80
C LEU A 2 -8.77 -7.98 -18.04
N GLU A 3 -9.44 -8.92 -18.73
CA GLU A 3 -10.40 -9.83 -18.10
C GLU A 3 -9.77 -10.70 -16.99
N THR A 4 -8.54 -11.17 -17.20
CA THR A 4 -7.82 -12.01 -16.24
C THR A 4 -7.51 -11.25 -14.94
N LEU A 5 -7.17 -9.96 -15.05
CA LEU A 5 -6.90 -9.11 -13.89
C LEU A 5 -8.18 -8.79 -13.12
N ILE A 6 -9.25 -8.43 -13.84
CA ILE A 6 -10.56 -8.18 -13.23
C ILE A 6 -11.05 -9.42 -12.49
N LEU A 7 -10.87 -10.61 -13.08
CA LEU A 7 -11.23 -11.88 -12.47
C LEU A 7 -10.38 -12.19 -11.22
N CYS A 8 -9.06 -11.96 -11.24
CA CYS A 8 -8.22 -12.09 -10.04
C CYS A 8 -8.67 -11.14 -8.92
N MET A 9 -8.87 -9.86 -9.22
CA MET A 9 -9.33 -8.89 -8.21
C MET A 9 -10.72 -9.21 -7.64
N ALA A 10 -11.63 -9.72 -8.48
CA ALA A 10 -12.94 -10.19 -8.04
C ALA A 10 -12.84 -11.41 -7.12
N LEU A 11 -11.96 -12.35 -7.44
CA LEU A 11 -11.68 -13.52 -6.60
C LEU A 11 -11.01 -13.14 -5.28
N ASP A 12 -10.04 -12.24 -5.28
CA ASP A 12 -9.45 -11.70 -4.05
C ASP A 12 -10.50 -11.03 -3.16
N TYR A 13 -11.42 -10.24 -3.75
CA TYR A 13 -12.47 -9.58 -2.98
C TYR A 13 -13.43 -10.61 -2.37
N LEU A 14 -13.86 -11.58 -3.17
CA LEU A 14 -14.77 -12.63 -2.73
C LEU A 14 -14.12 -13.49 -1.64
N THR A 15 -12.86 -13.89 -1.83
CA THR A 15 -12.12 -14.67 -0.85
C THR A 15 -11.85 -13.87 0.42
N GLY A 16 -11.49 -12.58 0.32
CA GLY A 16 -11.30 -11.69 1.47
C GLY A 16 -12.58 -11.49 2.29
N MET A 17 -13.74 -11.38 1.63
CA MET A 17 -15.03 -11.38 2.32
C MET A 17 -15.37 -12.73 2.94
N MET A 18 -15.10 -13.84 2.26
CA MET A 18 -15.34 -15.18 2.78
C MET A 18 -14.46 -15.49 3.99
N ALA A 19 -13.18 -15.12 3.98
CA ALA A 19 -12.29 -15.28 5.13
C ALA A 19 -12.75 -14.42 6.31
N ALA A 20 -13.14 -13.16 6.07
CA ALA A 20 -13.68 -12.29 7.11
C ALA A 20 -15.03 -12.78 7.68
N GLY A 21 -15.87 -13.40 6.86
CA GLY A 21 -17.18 -13.92 7.26
C GLY A 21 -17.14 -15.30 7.93
N ILE A 22 -16.26 -16.20 7.49
CA ILE A 22 -16.18 -17.59 7.97
C ILE A 22 -15.30 -17.69 9.22
N PHE A 23 -14.24 -16.89 9.34
CA PHE A 23 -13.27 -17.01 10.45
C PHE A 23 -13.59 -16.16 11.68
N HIS A 24 -14.65 -15.34 11.67
CA HIS A 24 -15.14 -14.63 12.85
C HIS A 24 -16.03 -15.49 13.76
N LYS A 25 -15.66 -16.75 14.02
CA LYS A 25 -16.01 -17.39 15.29
C LYS A 25 -14.87 -17.23 16.30
N SER A 26 -15.10 -16.28 17.21
CA SER A 26 -14.76 -16.33 18.64
C SER A 26 -13.31 -16.03 19.09
N LYS A 27 -13.11 -14.85 19.67
CA LYS A 27 -12.99 -14.61 21.13
C LYS A 27 -12.61 -13.14 21.37
N LYS A 28 -13.38 -12.43 22.20
CA LYS A 28 -13.31 -10.98 22.51
C LYS A 28 -13.72 -10.04 21.36
N SER A 29 -15.02 -9.82 21.21
CA SER A 29 -15.51 -8.44 21.36
C SER A 29 -17.01 -8.46 21.64
N ALA A 30 -17.40 -7.82 22.73
CA ALA A 30 -18.77 -7.55 23.12
C ALA A 30 -19.40 -6.38 22.32
N GLN A 31 -18.80 -6.01 21.19
CA GLN A 31 -19.40 -5.14 20.17
C GLN A 31 -19.53 -5.95 18.89
N GLY A 32 -20.67 -6.64 18.77
CA GLY A 32 -21.15 -7.19 17.53
C GLY A 32 -21.33 -6.06 16.52
N GLY A 33 -20.57 -6.13 15.43
CA GLY A 33 -20.48 -5.10 14.42
C GLY A 33 -19.25 -5.32 13.56
N LEU A 34 -19.18 -6.47 12.90
CA LEU A 34 -18.29 -6.70 11.77
C LEU A 34 -18.81 -5.89 10.57
N GLU A 35 -18.80 -4.58 10.68
CA GLU A 35 -19.64 -3.75 9.81
C GLU A 35 -18.76 -2.77 9.03
N SER A 36 -18.53 -3.15 7.77
CA SER A 36 -18.26 -2.28 6.63
C SER A 36 -16.88 -1.59 6.51
N ARG A 37 -16.27 -1.04 7.56
CA ARG A 37 -15.08 -0.18 7.39
C ARG A 37 -13.82 -0.87 6.86
N SER A 38 -13.53 -2.10 7.27
CA SER A 38 -12.31 -2.81 6.83
C SER A 38 -12.45 -3.34 5.40
N GLY A 39 -13.60 -3.94 5.08
CA GLY A 39 -13.92 -4.39 3.71
C GLY A 39 -14.03 -3.25 2.71
N TRP A 40 -14.63 -2.12 3.12
CA TRP A 40 -14.73 -0.92 2.28
C TRP A 40 -13.37 -0.30 1.95
N LYS A 41 -12.44 -0.28 2.92
CA LYS A 41 -11.08 0.24 2.70
C LYS A 41 -10.30 -0.61 1.69
N GLY A 42 -10.49 -1.94 1.74
CA GLY A 42 -9.96 -2.86 0.73
C GLY A 42 -10.58 -2.63 -0.65
N LEU A 43 -11.90 -2.51 -0.72
CA LEU A 43 -12.62 -2.29 -1.98
C LEU A 43 -12.25 -0.96 -2.65
N CYS A 44 -12.16 0.14 -1.90
CA CYS A 44 -11.71 1.43 -2.43
C CYS A 44 -10.28 1.35 -2.99
N ARG A 45 -9.36 0.66 -2.30
CA ARG A 45 -7.98 0.49 -2.77
C ARG A 45 -7.92 -0.30 -4.08
N LYS A 46 -8.78 -1.31 -4.25
CA LYS A 46 -8.91 -2.08 -5.49
C LYS A 46 -9.56 -1.27 -6.62
N GLY A 47 -10.56 -0.46 -6.30
CA GLY A 47 -11.17 0.49 -7.25
C GLY A 47 -10.15 1.47 -7.84
N ILE A 48 -9.23 1.99 -7.02
CA ILE A 48 -8.13 2.86 -7.49
C ILE A 48 -7.17 2.08 -8.41
N SER A 49 -6.86 0.83 -8.09
CA SER A 49 -5.98 -0.01 -8.91
C SER A 49 -6.58 -0.26 -10.31
N LEU A 50 -7.88 -0.52 -10.39
CA LEU A 50 -8.59 -0.62 -11.68
C LEU A 50 -8.56 0.69 -12.47
N LEU A 51 -8.69 1.83 -11.79
CA LEU A 51 -8.65 3.15 -12.43
C LEU A 51 -7.26 3.44 -13.02
N ILE A 52 -6.18 3.06 -12.32
CA ILE A 52 -4.80 3.19 -12.82
C ILE A 52 -4.56 2.29 -14.03
N VAL A 53 -5.07 1.06 -14.00
CA VAL A 53 -4.99 0.13 -15.14
C VAL A 53 -5.76 0.68 -16.35
N LEU A 54 -6.94 1.26 -16.13
CA LEU A 54 -7.73 1.90 -17.18
C LEU A 54 -6.98 3.09 -17.80
N VAL A 55 -6.37 3.95 -17.00
CA VAL A 55 -5.54 5.07 -17.48
C VAL A 55 -4.35 4.55 -18.30
N SER A 56 -3.69 3.49 -17.83
CA SER A 56 -2.55 2.87 -18.52
C SER A 56 -2.94 2.31 -19.89
N TYR A 57 -4.12 1.69 -19.99
CA TYR A 57 -4.68 1.27 -21.28
C TYR A 57 -4.93 2.46 -22.23
N ARG A 58 -5.45 3.58 -21.71
CA ARG A 58 -5.67 4.80 -22.52
C ARG A 58 -4.34 5.40 -23.01
N LEU A 59 -3.30 5.38 -22.18
CA LEU A 59 -1.96 5.81 -22.57
C LEU A 59 -1.36 4.92 -23.66
N ASP A 60 -1.56 3.60 -23.57
CA ASP A 60 -1.10 2.66 -24.58
C ASP A 60 -1.80 2.84 -25.92
N LEU A 61 -3.12 3.12 -25.91
CA LEU A 61 -3.86 3.49 -27.12
C LEU A 61 -3.30 4.75 -27.80
N ILE A 62 -2.88 5.75 -27.02
CA ILE A 62 -2.28 6.98 -27.55
C ILE A 62 -0.86 6.70 -28.06
N ALA A 63 -0.10 5.87 -27.35
CA ALA A 63 1.25 5.49 -27.74
C ALA A 63 1.30 4.51 -28.91
N GLY A 64 0.17 3.88 -29.27
CA GLY A 64 0.10 2.82 -30.27
C GLY A 64 0.81 1.54 -29.83
N THR A 65 1.01 1.33 -28.53
CA THR A 65 1.68 0.15 -27.97
C THR A 65 0.78 -0.56 -26.97
N ASN A 66 1.19 -1.75 -26.52
CA ASN A 66 0.55 -2.45 -25.40
C ASN A 66 1.52 -2.65 -24.22
N PHE A 67 2.67 -1.96 -24.22
CA PHE A 67 3.73 -2.22 -23.26
C PHE A 67 3.43 -1.65 -21.88
N ILE A 68 2.89 -0.42 -21.81
CA ILE A 68 2.66 0.30 -20.56
C ILE A 68 1.54 -0.40 -19.77
N CYS A 69 0.43 -0.72 -20.44
CA CYS A 69 -0.69 -1.44 -19.88
C CYS A 69 -0.27 -2.82 -19.38
N ASN A 70 0.48 -3.58 -20.19
CA ASN A 70 0.93 -4.92 -19.80
C ASN A 70 1.87 -4.87 -18.58
N ALA A 71 2.79 -3.91 -18.51
CA ALA A 71 3.68 -3.74 -17.36
C ALA A 71 2.90 -3.37 -16.09
N VAL A 72 1.97 -2.42 -16.18
CA VAL A 72 1.14 -2.00 -15.04
C VAL A 72 0.22 -3.13 -14.58
N MET A 73 -0.42 -3.85 -15.52
CA MET A 73 -1.23 -5.04 -15.25
C MET A 73 -0.42 -6.10 -14.50
N ALA A 74 0.77 -6.44 -14.99
CA ALA A 74 1.61 -7.45 -14.36
C ALA A 74 2.01 -7.07 -12.93
N ALA A 75 2.32 -5.79 -12.69
CA ALA A 75 2.63 -5.29 -11.35
C ALA A 75 1.44 -5.44 -10.38
N TYR A 76 0.23 -5.07 -10.79
CA TYR A 76 -0.96 -5.25 -9.96
C TYR A 76 -1.34 -6.72 -9.79
N LEU A 77 -1.18 -7.55 -10.83
CA LEU A 77 -1.47 -8.97 -10.77
C LEU A 77 -0.64 -9.69 -9.71
N VAL A 78 0.66 -9.40 -9.62
CA VAL A 78 1.53 -10.00 -8.59
C VAL A 78 1.08 -9.62 -7.18
N ASN A 79 0.70 -8.35 -6.97
CA ASN A 79 0.22 -7.88 -5.67
C ASN A 79 -1.11 -8.55 -5.27
N GLU A 80 -2.02 -8.75 -6.22
CA GLU A 80 -3.28 -9.45 -5.99
C GLU A 80 -3.04 -10.94 -5.70
N LEU A 81 -2.19 -11.63 -6.48
CA LEU A 81 -1.83 -13.02 -6.23
C LEU A 81 -1.24 -13.27 -4.82
N LEU A 82 -0.43 -12.32 -4.32
CA LEU A 82 0.08 -12.38 -2.95
C LEU A 82 -1.06 -12.25 -1.93
N SER A 83 -1.97 -11.31 -2.13
CA SER A 83 -3.18 -11.12 -1.30
C SER A 83 -4.07 -12.37 -1.28
N ILE A 84 -4.33 -13.02 -2.42
CA ILE A 84 -5.09 -14.30 -2.47
C ILE A 84 -4.38 -15.35 -1.64
N THR A 85 -3.06 -15.46 -1.81
CA THR A 85 -2.25 -16.48 -1.13
C THR A 85 -2.28 -16.29 0.39
N GLU A 86 -2.18 -15.04 0.86
CA GLU A 86 -2.32 -14.71 2.28
C GLU A 86 -3.71 -15.11 2.80
N ASN A 87 -4.76 -14.76 2.08
CA ASN A 87 -6.12 -15.06 2.47
C ASN A 87 -6.43 -16.57 2.48
N LEU A 88 -5.88 -17.33 1.53
CA LEU A 88 -5.93 -18.79 1.51
C LEU A 88 -5.19 -19.41 2.72
N GLY A 89 -4.03 -18.86 3.07
CA GLY A 89 -3.29 -19.26 4.27
C GLY A 89 -4.10 -19.03 5.55
N LEU A 90 -4.81 -17.89 5.65
CA LEU A 90 -5.73 -17.61 6.76
C LEU A 90 -6.92 -18.56 6.81
N MET A 91 -7.42 -19.03 5.67
CA MET A 91 -8.49 -20.02 5.58
C MET A 91 -8.03 -21.45 5.91
N GLY A 92 -6.75 -21.65 6.23
CA GLY A 92 -6.19 -22.97 6.57
C GLY A 92 -5.92 -23.85 5.35
N VAL A 93 -5.93 -23.28 4.14
CA VAL A 93 -5.46 -23.99 2.94
C VAL A 93 -3.95 -24.14 3.06
N PRO A 94 -3.39 -25.36 2.93
CA PRO A 94 -1.96 -25.58 3.11
C PRO A 94 -1.18 -24.88 2.00
N VAL A 95 -0.59 -23.72 2.35
CA VAL A 95 0.34 -23.00 1.48
C VAL A 95 1.75 -23.59 1.66
N PRO A 96 2.50 -23.88 0.59
CA PRO A 96 3.85 -24.42 0.69
C PRO A 96 4.77 -23.51 1.51
N LYS A 97 5.56 -24.08 2.44
CA LYS A 97 6.44 -23.32 3.35
C LYS A 97 7.40 -22.37 2.64
N VAL A 98 7.88 -22.75 1.46
CA VAL A 98 8.77 -21.92 0.63
C VAL A 98 8.10 -20.61 0.23
N LEU A 99 6.81 -20.64 -0.08
CA LEU A 99 6.05 -19.46 -0.47
C LEU A 99 5.79 -18.56 0.73
N THR A 100 5.42 -19.12 1.88
CA THR A 100 5.24 -18.36 3.12
C THR A 100 6.53 -17.65 3.53
N SER A 101 7.67 -18.34 3.52
CA SER A 101 8.97 -17.72 3.86
C SER A 101 9.39 -16.63 2.86
N ALA A 102 9.09 -16.80 1.57
CA ALA A 102 9.35 -15.77 0.57
C ALA A 102 8.48 -14.52 0.79
N ILE A 103 7.20 -14.71 1.13
CA ILE A 103 6.27 -13.61 1.46
C ILE A 103 6.73 -12.86 2.70
N ASP A 104 7.12 -13.57 3.76
CA ASP A 104 7.61 -12.97 5.01
C ASP A 104 8.86 -12.11 4.78
N LEU A 105 9.81 -12.59 3.97
CA LEU A 105 11.01 -11.82 3.61
C LEU A 105 10.69 -10.57 2.79
N LEU A 106 9.76 -10.66 1.84
CA LEU A 106 9.30 -9.49 1.06
C LEU A 106 8.63 -8.46 1.96
N ARG A 107 7.81 -8.91 2.90
CA ARG A 107 7.13 -8.05 3.87
C ARG A 107 8.14 -7.34 4.79
N GLN A 108 9.08 -8.08 5.38
CA GLN A 108 10.12 -7.50 6.23
C GLN A 108 10.95 -6.43 5.49
N LYS A 109 11.26 -6.67 4.20
CA LYS A 109 11.99 -5.71 3.37
C LYS A 109 11.17 -4.45 3.09
N SER A 110 9.86 -4.58 2.85
CA SER A 110 8.97 -3.44 2.64
C SER A 110 8.82 -2.56 3.88
N GLU A 111 8.62 -3.17 5.06
CA GLU A 111 8.51 -2.47 6.35
C GLU A 111 9.81 -1.75 6.71
N ALA A 112 10.96 -2.38 6.45
CA ALA A 112 12.28 -1.76 6.64
C ALA A 112 12.50 -0.54 5.72
N GLN A 113 12.05 -0.60 4.46
CA GLN A 113 12.14 0.54 3.53
C GLN A 113 11.24 1.71 3.94
N GLU A 114 9.99 1.45 4.37
CA GLU A 114 9.10 2.52 4.86
C GLU A 114 9.68 3.20 6.10
N THR A 115 10.21 2.41 7.04
CA THR A 115 10.83 2.93 8.27
C THR A 115 12.03 3.82 7.94
N ASN A 116 12.89 3.40 6.99
CA ASN A 116 14.06 4.18 6.59
C ASN A 116 13.67 5.49 5.88
N LYS A 117 12.64 5.47 5.03
CA LYS A 117 12.11 6.69 4.38
C LYS A 117 11.53 7.66 5.40
N MET A 118 10.77 7.17 6.38
CA MET A 118 10.20 7.99 7.45
C MET A 118 11.31 8.62 8.32
N GLN A 119 12.36 7.87 8.64
CA GLN A 119 13.51 8.38 9.40
C GLN A 119 14.27 9.47 8.64
N ARG A 120 14.48 9.30 7.32
CA ARG A 120 15.12 10.32 6.48
C ARG A 120 14.29 11.60 6.37
N ALA A 121 13.00 11.48 6.08
CA ALA A 121 12.10 12.63 5.99
C ALA A 121 12.02 13.39 7.32
N LYS A 122 12.00 12.67 8.46
CA LYS A 122 12.00 13.27 9.79
C LYS A 122 13.34 13.98 10.09
N GLY A 123 14.47 13.41 9.66
CA GLY A 123 15.78 14.05 9.76
C GLY A 123 15.86 15.35 8.95
N GLU A 124 15.40 15.33 7.70
CA GLU A 124 15.36 16.50 6.81
C GLU A 124 14.49 17.63 7.37
N LEU A 125 13.33 17.30 7.96
CA LEU A 125 12.46 18.27 8.62
C LEU A 125 13.10 18.91 9.87
N VAL A 126 13.81 18.12 10.67
CA VAL A 126 14.53 18.62 11.85
C VAL A 126 15.66 19.55 11.43
N GLU A 127 16.45 19.15 10.42
CA GLU A 127 17.57 19.93 9.92
C GLU A 127 17.12 21.23 9.24
N ALA A 128 15.97 21.22 8.55
CA ALA A 128 15.36 22.41 7.98
C ALA A 128 14.88 23.37 9.09
N GLY A 129 14.25 22.85 10.14
CA GLY A 129 13.82 23.64 11.30
C GLY A 129 14.99 24.30 12.06
N GLU A 130 16.09 23.57 12.26
CA GLU A 130 17.30 24.12 12.89
C GLU A 130 17.98 25.20 12.03
N LYS A 131 17.95 25.04 10.69
CA LYS A 131 18.48 26.04 9.75
C LYS A 131 17.63 27.31 9.74
N GLU A 132 16.31 27.19 9.80
CA GLU A 132 15.40 28.34 9.92
C GLU A 132 15.56 29.07 11.25
N GLN A 133 15.67 28.35 12.38
CA GLN A 133 15.91 28.96 13.69
C GLN A 133 17.24 29.71 13.74
N LYS A 134 18.34 29.09 13.27
CA LYS A 134 19.65 29.75 13.17
C LYS A 134 19.67 30.92 12.19
N HIS A 135 18.82 30.91 11.16
CA HIS A 135 18.69 32.05 10.26
C HIS A 135 17.93 33.20 10.92
N GLN A 136 16.84 32.90 11.64
CA GLN A 136 16.06 33.89 12.38
C GLN A 136 16.87 34.54 13.51
N GLU A 137 17.63 33.75 14.29
CA GLU A 137 18.52 34.28 15.33
C GLU A 137 19.61 35.20 14.76
N ARG A 138 20.23 34.82 13.64
CA ARG A 138 21.24 35.65 12.98
C ARG A 138 20.68 36.94 12.41
N GLU A 139 19.46 36.92 11.88
CA GLU A 139 18.78 38.13 11.39
C GLU A 139 18.33 39.04 12.53
N TYR A 140 17.96 38.48 13.69
CA TYR A 140 17.64 39.25 14.90
C TYR A 140 18.88 39.96 15.46
N GLN A 141 20.00 39.24 15.65
CA GLN A 141 21.24 39.83 16.16
C GLN A 141 21.78 40.95 15.26
N LYS A 142 21.70 40.79 13.92
CA LYS A 142 22.10 41.85 12.97
C LYS A 142 21.22 43.10 13.04
N ARG A 143 19.96 42.98 13.52
CA ARG A 143 19.08 44.14 13.72
C ARG A 143 19.44 44.88 15.00
N GLU A 144 19.70 44.16 16.09
CA GLU A 144 20.16 44.76 17.35
C GLU A 144 21.50 45.49 17.18
N GLU A 145 22.47 44.92 16.45
CA GLU A 145 23.76 45.58 16.18
C GLU A 145 23.66 46.84 15.31
N LYS A 146 22.60 47.01 14.52
CA LYS A 146 22.38 48.20 13.67
C LYS A 146 21.65 49.33 14.40
N GLU A 147 21.06 49.06 15.56
CA GLU A 147 20.33 50.03 16.38
C GLU A 147 21.21 50.66 17.49
N LEU A 148 22.46 50.19 17.64
CA LEU A 148 23.51 50.70 18.52
C LEU A 148 24.50 51.60 17.75
#